data_AF-A0A420S504-F1
#
_entry.id   AF-A0A420S504-F1
#
_cell.length_a   1.000
_cell.length_b   1.000
_cell.length_c   1.000
_cell.angle_alpha   90.00
_cell.angle_beta   90.00
_cell.angle_gamma   90.00
#
_symmetry.space_group_name_H-M   'P 1'
#
loop_
_entity.id
_entity.type
_entity.pdbx_description
1 polymer ?
#
loop_
_entity_poly.entity_id
_entity_poly.type
_entity_poly.pdbx_seq_one_letter_code
_entity_poly.pdbx_strand_id
1 'polypeptide(L)'
;MSQLMGNIRRTTSAAGGASAEIYNLDFPRLLEKHKGAIERALPNHLSVDRIMRVALTAYRKNDSLAKCQPISVVAAVVQASQLGLELHQNGEAFLVPYEDECQLIPGYKGLMKLVRNSGLVRDIFAHEVRINDFFDYDLGAARRLVHKPMAGEGNFPAPDSSRGKVVGYYAVALLHDGTPTFVMKHQLDVDAIRDATRGYAAAKRRGNTTPWDTHPVAMGKKTLIRLLCNSQLPMSAELQIALQLDKADLMGVKQGIQLEQAADGSYEPPAFDYLPPVEVGDGNDGARQPAQSRPASRGSQGPRPEREVTERAPQPPAERPQRTASPVRPAAAPRTPAPQPAPASTRSGTPRPPQSEAQPQHQDRPKSRAEQELDKELASMRSCREMVDLDEIVIRLEARYSGAPLELINRTYDEMRTQLNPTRRDLFTTA
;
A
#
# COMPACT_ATOMS: atom_id res chain seq x y z
N MET A 1 -31.80 -64.84 29.92
CA MET A 1 -31.08 -63.57 30.12
C MET A 1 -29.92 -63.36 29.11
N SER A 2 -30.00 -63.86 27.86
CA SER A 2 -28.85 -63.84 26.91
C SER A 2 -29.18 -63.36 25.49
N GLN A 3 -30.25 -62.57 25.31
CA GLN A 3 -30.60 -62.03 23.98
C GLN A 3 -30.87 -60.52 23.93
N LEU A 4 -30.67 -59.78 25.03
CA LEU A 4 -30.97 -58.34 25.09
C LEU A 4 -29.76 -57.40 25.04
N MET A 5 -28.54 -57.89 24.78
CA MET A 5 -27.32 -57.06 24.68
C MET A 5 -26.66 -57.08 23.28
N GLY A 6 -27.40 -57.50 22.25
CA GLY A 6 -26.91 -57.49 20.85
C GLY A 6 -27.28 -56.25 20.02
N ASN A 7 -28.28 -55.48 20.46
CA ASN A 7 -28.92 -54.47 19.61
C ASN A 7 -28.60 -53.00 19.95
N ILE A 8 -27.77 -52.72 20.95
CA ILE A 8 -27.38 -51.34 21.31
C ILE A 8 -26.04 -50.93 20.67
N ARG A 9 -25.27 -51.85 20.08
CA ARG A 9 -24.00 -51.54 19.38
C ARG A 9 -24.15 -51.27 17.87
N ARG A 10 -25.37 -51.23 17.32
CA ARG A 10 -25.60 -51.06 15.87
C ARG A 10 -26.19 -49.71 15.45
N THR A 11 -26.43 -48.78 16.38
CA THR A 11 -27.03 -47.47 16.09
C THR A 11 -26.06 -46.28 16.25
N THR A 12 -24.80 -46.51 16.60
CA THR A 12 -23.80 -45.43 16.76
C THR A 12 -22.71 -45.39 15.68
N SER A 13 -22.86 -46.11 14.55
CA SER A 13 -21.86 -46.08 13.46
C SER A 13 -22.28 -45.30 12.20
N ALA A 14 -23.43 -44.63 12.18
CA ALA A 14 -23.90 -43.91 10.99
C ALA A 14 -23.52 -42.42 10.96
N ALA A 15 -23.12 -41.82 12.10
CA ALA A 15 -22.80 -40.39 12.18
C ALA A 15 -21.31 -40.06 11.92
N GLY A 16 -20.41 -41.05 11.97
CA GLY A 16 -18.96 -40.85 11.77
C GLY A 16 -18.46 -40.98 10.33
N GLY A 17 -19.26 -41.54 9.42
CA GLY A 17 -18.87 -41.77 8.02
C GLY A 17 -19.05 -40.53 7.13
N ALA A 18 -20.10 -39.74 7.37
CA ALA A 18 -20.41 -38.56 6.56
C ALA A 18 -19.34 -37.46 6.70
N SER A 19 -18.73 -37.34 7.89
CA SER A 19 -17.67 -36.36 8.16
C SER A 19 -16.38 -36.72 7.41
N ALA A 20 -15.98 -38.00 7.37
CA ALA A 20 -14.77 -38.45 6.70
C ALA A 20 -14.85 -38.38 5.17
N GLU A 21 -16.04 -38.60 4.59
CA GLU A 21 -16.25 -38.45 3.14
C GLU A 21 -16.16 -36.98 2.67
N ILE A 22 -16.51 -36.02 3.53
CA ILE A 22 -16.44 -34.58 3.22
C ILE A 22 -15.01 -34.12 2.96
N TYR A 23 -14.03 -34.63 3.73
CA TYR A 23 -12.62 -34.27 3.57
C TYR A 23 -11.96 -34.86 2.30
N ASN A 24 -12.63 -35.79 1.61
CA ASN A 24 -12.15 -36.39 0.36
C ASN A 24 -12.76 -35.77 -0.90
N LEU A 25 -13.64 -34.77 -0.77
CA LEU A 25 -14.23 -34.07 -1.91
C LEU A 25 -13.23 -33.08 -2.52
N ASP A 26 -13.28 -32.95 -3.85
CA ASP A 26 -12.57 -31.87 -4.53
C ASP A 26 -13.15 -30.50 -4.14
N PHE A 27 -12.32 -29.46 -4.26
CA PHE A 27 -12.74 -28.10 -3.91
C PHE A 27 -14.02 -27.65 -4.63
N PRO A 28 -14.21 -27.85 -5.95
CA PRO A 28 -15.45 -27.45 -6.63
C PRO A 28 -16.72 -28.08 -6.06
N ARG A 29 -16.72 -29.38 -5.76
CA ARG A 29 -17.88 -30.07 -5.17
C ARG A 29 -18.11 -29.63 -3.74
N LEU A 30 -17.03 -29.43 -2.98
CA LEU A 30 -17.12 -28.95 -1.60
C LEU A 30 -17.70 -27.53 -1.55
N LEU A 31 -17.27 -26.64 -2.46
CA LEU A 31 -17.80 -25.29 -2.60
C LEU A 31 -19.29 -25.30 -2.90
N GLU A 32 -19.75 -26.17 -3.81
CA GLU A 32 -21.18 -26.31 -4.13
C GLU A 32 -21.98 -26.83 -2.92
N LYS A 33 -21.45 -27.83 -2.20
CA LYS A 33 -22.08 -28.39 -0.99
C LYS A 33 -22.25 -27.32 0.10
N HIS A 34 -21.34 -26.36 0.19
CA HIS A 34 -21.36 -25.28 1.18
C HIS A 34 -21.93 -23.96 0.66
N LYS A 35 -22.58 -23.96 -0.52
CA LYS A 35 -23.24 -22.78 -1.10
C LYS A 35 -24.16 -22.06 -0.10
N GLY A 36 -24.95 -22.81 0.67
CA GLY A 36 -25.87 -22.22 1.66
C GLY A 36 -25.17 -21.49 2.82
N ALA A 37 -23.94 -21.88 3.19
CA ALA A 37 -23.16 -21.15 4.18
C ALA A 37 -22.64 -19.82 3.61
N ILE A 38 -22.17 -19.83 2.36
CA ILE A 38 -21.73 -18.64 1.63
C ILE A 38 -22.91 -17.67 1.46
N GLU A 39 -24.09 -18.18 1.11
CA GLU A 39 -25.30 -17.38 0.94
C GLU A 39 -25.74 -16.67 2.22
N ARG A 40 -25.72 -17.36 3.37
CA ARG A 40 -26.03 -16.73 4.67
C ARG A 40 -25.00 -15.68 5.10
N ALA A 41 -23.74 -15.86 4.69
CA ALA A 41 -22.65 -14.96 5.02
C ALA A 41 -22.61 -13.70 4.13
N LEU A 42 -23.26 -13.71 2.96
CA LEU A 42 -23.12 -12.64 1.99
C LEU A 42 -23.98 -11.41 2.32
N PRO A 43 -23.43 -10.20 2.19
CA PRO A 43 -24.24 -8.99 2.13
C PRO A 43 -25.27 -9.03 1.00
N ASN A 44 -26.46 -8.47 1.24
CA ASN A 44 -27.61 -8.49 0.30
C ASN A 44 -27.34 -7.98 -1.12
N HIS A 45 -26.26 -7.22 -1.33
CA HIS A 45 -25.90 -6.64 -2.63
C HIS A 45 -24.93 -7.52 -3.44
N LEU A 46 -24.46 -8.66 -2.90
CA LEU A 46 -23.53 -9.58 -3.57
C LEU A 46 -24.24 -10.87 -3.98
N SER A 47 -23.89 -11.37 -5.17
CA SER A 47 -24.43 -12.61 -5.72
C SER A 47 -23.56 -13.81 -5.31
N VAL A 48 -24.19 -14.83 -4.73
CA VAL A 48 -23.55 -16.11 -4.38
C VAL A 48 -22.85 -16.73 -5.59
N ASP A 49 -23.53 -16.78 -6.75
CA ASP A 49 -22.97 -17.37 -7.96
C ASP A 49 -21.74 -16.60 -8.46
N ARG A 50 -21.70 -15.27 -8.28
CA ARG A 50 -20.52 -14.46 -8.59
C ARG A 50 -19.34 -14.85 -7.69
N ILE A 51 -19.57 -14.95 -6.38
CA ILE A 51 -18.52 -15.30 -5.41
C ILE A 51 -17.98 -16.71 -5.69
N MET A 52 -18.85 -17.69 -5.94
CA MET A 52 -18.44 -19.05 -6.28
C MET A 52 -17.59 -19.09 -7.55
N ARG A 53 -18.00 -18.38 -8.62
CA ARG A 53 -17.21 -18.30 -9.87
C ARG A 53 -15.84 -17.66 -9.65
N VAL A 54 -15.79 -16.58 -8.85
CA VAL A 54 -14.55 -15.87 -8.55
C VAL A 54 -13.63 -16.76 -7.70
N ALA A 55 -14.15 -17.46 -6.70
CA ALA A 55 -13.40 -18.42 -5.89
C ALA A 55 -12.83 -19.57 -6.73
N LEU A 56 -13.63 -20.18 -7.62
CA LEU A 56 -13.16 -21.21 -8.57
C LEU A 56 -12.05 -20.68 -9.48
N THR A 57 -12.18 -19.44 -9.94
CA THR A 57 -11.16 -18.79 -10.77
C THR A 57 -9.86 -18.57 -10.00
N ALA A 58 -9.95 -18.10 -8.75
CA ALA A 58 -8.79 -17.89 -7.89
C ALA A 58 -8.07 -19.21 -7.59
N TYR A 59 -8.82 -20.26 -7.26
CA TYR A 59 -8.31 -21.61 -7.02
C TYR A 59 -7.56 -22.16 -8.24
N ARG A 60 -8.14 -22.06 -9.44
CA ARG A 60 -7.52 -22.55 -10.69
C ARG A 60 -6.28 -21.77 -11.13
N LYS A 61 -6.12 -20.52 -10.70
CA LYS A 61 -4.97 -19.68 -11.06
C LYS A 61 -3.74 -19.94 -10.21
N ASN A 62 -3.89 -20.58 -9.05
CA ASN A 62 -2.79 -20.84 -8.14
C ASN A 62 -2.73 -22.32 -7.78
N ASP A 63 -1.87 -23.06 -8.49
CA ASP A 63 -1.68 -24.50 -8.29
C ASP A 63 -1.28 -24.88 -6.86
N SER A 64 -0.75 -23.93 -6.07
CA SER A 64 -0.42 -24.17 -4.67
C SER A 64 -1.67 -24.26 -3.78
N LEU A 65 -2.80 -23.65 -4.17
CA LEU A 65 -4.07 -23.81 -3.44
C LEU A 65 -4.61 -25.23 -3.55
N ALA A 66 -4.28 -25.96 -4.61
CA ALA A 66 -4.65 -27.37 -4.76
C ALA A 66 -3.87 -28.30 -3.81
N LYS A 67 -2.80 -27.81 -3.18
CA LYS A 67 -2.04 -28.53 -2.16
C LYS A 67 -2.57 -28.28 -0.75
N CYS A 68 -3.45 -27.29 -0.57
CA CYS A 68 -4.10 -27.02 0.68
C CYS A 68 -5.29 -27.97 0.90
N GLN A 69 -5.68 -28.14 2.16
CA GLN A 69 -6.91 -28.82 2.54
C GLN A 69 -8.10 -28.11 1.89
N PRO A 70 -8.91 -28.77 1.03
CA PRO A 70 -10.00 -28.11 0.31
C PRO A 70 -10.99 -27.39 1.24
N ILE A 71 -11.19 -27.92 2.44
CA ILE A 71 -12.06 -27.34 3.46
C ILE A 71 -11.58 -25.97 3.94
N SER A 72 -10.26 -25.77 4.07
CA SER A 72 -9.67 -24.47 4.45
C SER A 72 -9.89 -23.41 3.37
N VAL A 73 -9.88 -23.82 2.09
CA VAL A 73 -10.18 -22.93 0.98
C VAL A 73 -11.64 -22.47 1.05
N VAL A 74 -12.57 -23.39 1.35
CA VAL A 74 -13.98 -23.03 1.52
C VAL A 74 -14.17 -22.11 2.73
N ALA A 75 -13.53 -22.40 3.87
CA ALA A 75 -13.60 -21.56 5.06
C ALA A 75 -13.11 -20.13 4.76
N ALA A 76 -11.98 -19.97 4.05
CA ALA A 76 -11.48 -18.67 3.63
C ALA A 76 -12.44 -17.93 2.66
N VAL A 77 -13.15 -18.65 1.79
CA VAL A 77 -14.18 -18.07 0.90
C VAL A 77 -15.40 -17.60 1.68
N VAL A 78 -15.86 -18.38 2.66
CA VAL A 78 -16.97 -17.99 3.55
C VAL A 78 -16.57 -16.76 4.37
N GLN A 79 -15.35 -16.74 4.94
CA GLN A 79 -14.85 -15.60 5.68
C GLN A 79 -14.77 -14.33 4.82
N ALA A 80 -14.33 -14.44 3.56
CA ALA A 80 -14.32 -13.31 2.64
C ALA A 80 -15.73 -12.77 2.37
N SER A 81 -16.69 -13.70 2.27
CA SER A 81 -18.10 -13.39 2.06
C SER A 81 -18.70 -12.64 3.25
N GLN A 82 -18.40 -13.07 4.49
CA GLN A 82 -18.82 -12.37 5.71
C GLN A 82 -18.31 -10.94 5.77
N LEU A 83 -17.05 -10.72 5.36
CA LEU A 83 -16.46 -9.39 5.29
C LEU A 83 -16.98 -8.57 4.09
N GLY A 84 -17.77 -9.14 3.19
CA GLY A 84 -18.19 -8.49 1.95
C GLY A 84 -17.04 -8.17 1.00
N LEU A 85 -15.94 -8.91 1.08
CA LEU A 85 -14.74 -8.74 0.26
C LEU A 85 -14.77 -9.69 -0.93
N GLU A 86 -14.49 -9.17 -2.13
CA GLU A 86 -14.39 -10.01 -3.32
C GLU A 86 -12.99 -10.63 -3.47
N LEU A 87 -12.94 -11.91 -3.80
CA LEU A 87 -11.71 -12.65 -4.11
C LEU A 87 -11.21 -12.34 -5.53
N HIS A 88 -11.10 -11.06 -5.90
CA HIS A 88 -10.74 -10.64 -7.24
C HIS A 88 -9.28 -10.20 -7.35
N GLN A 89 -8.73 -10.25 -8.57
CA GLN A 89 -7.46 -9.60 -8.94
C GLN A 89 -7.43 -8.09 -8.66
N ASN A 90 -8.58 -7.48 -8.40
CA ASN A 90 -8.70 -6.07 -8.09
C ASN A 90 -8.04 -5.73 -6.75
N GLY A 91 -7.80 -6.71 -5.88
CA GLY A 91 -6.97 -6.57 -4.68
C GLY A 91 -7.73 -6.31 -3.38
N GLU A 92 -8.98 -6.76 -3.30
CA GLU A 92 -9.81 -6.67 -2.08
C GLU A 92 -9.43 -7.75 -1.05
N ALA A 93 -9.36 -9.00 -1.47
CA ALA A 93 -8.88 -10.09 -0.63
C ALA A 93 -8.20 -11.19 -1.48
N PHE A 94 -7.31 -11.95 -0.85
CA PHE A 94 -6.52 -12.99 -1.50
C PHE A 94 -6.61 -14.30 -0.73
N LEU A 95 -6.70 -15.40 -1.47
CA LEU A 95 -6.51 -16.76 -0.95
C LEU A 95 -5.02 -17.07 -1.02
N VAL A 96 -4.39 -17.29 0.12
CA VAL A 96 -2.94 -17.52 0.19
C VAL A 96 -2.66 -18.87 0.85
N PRO A 97 -1.88 -19.74 0.18
CA PRO A 97 -1.49 -21.01 0.75
C PRO A 97 -0.47 -20.79 1.88
N TYR A 98 -0.79 -21.35 3.03
CA TYR A 98 0.05 -21.41 4.21
C TYR A 98 0.29 -22.89 4.54
N GLU A 99 1.36 -23.45 3.98
CA GLU A 99 1.63 -24.90 4.04
C GLU A 99 0.47 -25.71 3.44
N ASP A 100 -0.24 -26.50 4.27
CA ASP A 100 -1.39 -27.30 3.93
C ASP A 100 -2.73 -26.58 4.18
N GLU A 101 -2.72 -25.34 4.68
CA GLU A 101 -3.92 -24.53 4.94
C GLU A 101 -4.04 -23.38 3.93
N CYS A 102 -5.25 -23.01 3.56
CA CYS A 102 -5.54 -21.79 2.81
C CYS A 102 -6.05 -20.70 3.76
N GLN A 103 -5.43 -19.52 3.71
CA GLN A 103 -5.77 -18.39 4.56
C GLN A 103 -6.34 -17.23 3.75
N LEU A 104 -7.25 -16.47 4.37
CA LEU A 104 -7.75 -15.23 3.80
C LEU A 104 -6.83 -14.08 4.23
N ILE A 105 -6.30 -13.35 3.25
CA ILE A 105 -5.54 -12.13 3.50
C ILE A 105 -6.27 -10.93 2.88
N PRO A 106 -6.80 -10.02 3.72
CA PRO A 106 -7.37 -8.77 3.23
C PRO A 106 -6.32 -7.91 2.52
N GLY A 107 -6.64 -7.52 1.29
CA GLY A 107 -5.86 -6.57 0.52
C GLY A 107 -6.11 -5.14 0.97
N TYR A 108 -5.19 -4.23 0.67
CA TYR A 108 -5.31 -2.82 1.07
C TYR A 108 -6.57 -2.15 0.51
N LYS A 109 -7.01 -2.53 -0.70
CA LYS A 109 -8.27 -2.01 -1.27
C LYS A 109 -9.50 -2.57 -0.56
N GLY A 110 -9.43 -3.80 -0.05
CA GLY A 110 -10.48 -4.38 0.78
C GLY A 110 -10.59 -3.62 2.10
N LEU A 111 -9.46 -3.33 2.73
CA LEU A 111 -9.45 -2.46 3.92
C LEU A 111 -10.02 -1.07 3.61
N MET A 112 -9.62 -0.43 2.52
CA MET A 112 -10.19 0.87 2.12
C MET A 112 -11.70 0.79 1.84
N LYS A 113 -12.18 -0.31 1.25
CA LYS A 113 -13.61 -0.55 1.02
C LYS A 113 -14.36 -0.67 2.34
N LEU A 114 -13.85 -1.47 3.28
CA LEU A 114 -14.44 -1.63 4.62
C LEU A 114 -14.49 -0.30 5.38
N VAL A 115 -13.41 0.47 5.33
CA VAL A 115 -13.36 1.81 5.91
C VAL A 115 -14.40 2.73 5.28
N ARG A 116 -14.53 2.75 3.95
CA ARG A 116 -15.54 3.58 3.26
C ARG A 116 -16.97 3.13 3.55
N ASN A 117 -17.20 1.83 3.72
CA ASN A 117 -18.51 1.28 4.08
C ASN A 117 -18.99 1.73 5.47
N SER A 118 -18.09 2.20 6.34
CA SER A 118 -18.48 2.81 7.62
C SER A 118 -19.33 4.09 7.44
N GLY A 119 -19.28 4.73 6.27
CA GLY A 119 -19.94 6.01 6.00
C GLY A 119 -19.32 7.21 6.70
N LEU A 120 -18.22 7.04 7.45
CA LEU A 120 -17.55 8.11 8.20
C LEU A 120 -16.38 8.73 7.43
N VAL A 121 -15.75 7.96 6.53
CA VAL A 121 -14.58 8.38 5.76
C VAL A 121 -14.98 8.75 4.33
N ARG A 122 -14.74 10.01 3.97
CA ARG A 122 -14.97 10.57 2.63
C ARG A 122 -13.92 10.12 1.63
N ASP A 123 -12.64 10.20 2.01
CA ASP A 123 -11.54 9.86 1.11
C ASP A 123 -10.32 9.29 1.83
N ILE A 124 -9.53 8.48 1.13
CA ILE A 124 -8.30 7.86 1.60
C ILE A 124 -7.27 7.87 0.48
N PHE A 125 -6.11 8.46 0.73
CA PHE A 125 -5.01 8.51 -0.23
C PHE A 125 -3.64 8.49 0.46
N ALA A 126 -2.59 8.23 -0.32
CA ALA A 126 -1.21 8.18 0.18
C ALA A 126 -0.22 8.71 -0.85
N HIS A 127 0.84 9.35 -0.37
CA HIS A 127 1.90 9.90 -1.20
C HIS A 127 3.29 9.63 -0.61
N GLU A 128 4.27 9.56 -1.51
CA GLU A 128 5.68 9.63 -1.16
C GLU A 128 6.12 11.07 -0.96
N VAL A 129 7.04 11.28 -0.02
CA VAL A 129 7.73 12.53 0.23
C VAL A 129 9.18 12.34 -0.17
N ARG A 130 9.71 13.25 -0.99
CA ARG A 130 11.10 13.24 -1.43
C ARG A 130 11.89 14.36 -0.82
N ILE A 131 13.21 14.20 -0.82
CA ILE A 131 14.15 15.09 -0.11
C ILE A 131 14.01 16.57 -0.50
N ASN A 132 13.66 16.87 -1.75
CA ASN A 132 13.51 18.24 -2.24
C ASN A 132 12.05 18.74 -2.25
N ASP A 133 11.10 17.95 -1.74
CA ASP A 133 9.72 18.40 -1.58
C ASP A 133 9.61 19.26 -0.32
N PHE A 134 8.68 20.23 -0.34
CA PHE A 134 8.29 20.93 0.88
C PHE A 134 7.30 20.07 1.66
N PHE A 135 7.67 19.70 2.88
CA PHE A 135 6.86 18.87 3.76
C PHE A 135 6.87 19.43 5.19
N ASP A 136 5.70 19.82 5.68
CA ASP A 136 5.48 20.39 7.00
C ASP A 136 4.23 19.77 7.64
N TYR A 137 4.21 19.59 8.95
CA TYR A 137 3.09 18.96 9.66
C TYR A 137 3.00 19.36 11.13
N ASP A 138 1.78 19.34 11.65
CA ASP A 138 1.46 19.54 13.06
C ASP A 138 0.72 18.29 13.58
N LEU A 139 1.23 17.67 14.65
CA LEU A 139 0.60 16.54 15.33
C LEU A 139 -0.30 16.95 16.52
N GLY A 140 -0.37 18.25 16.82
CA GLY A 140 -1.16 18.80 17.91
C GLY A 140 -2.68 18.68 17.70
N ALA A 141 -3.46 19.35 18.55
CA ALA A 141 -4.93 19.30 18.50
C ALA A 141 -5.51 19.72 17.14
N ALA A 142 -4.90 20.71 16.49
CA ALA A 142 -5.20 21.10 15.11
C ALA A 142 -4.25 20.39 14.14
N ARG A 143 -4.50 19.11 13.87
CA ARG A 143 -3.67 18.33 12.95
C ARG A 143 -3.61 18.97 11.57
N ARG A 144 -2.40 19.21 11.08
CA ARG A 144 -2.13 19.79 9.76
C ARG A 144 -1.06 18.98 9.05
N LEU A 145 -1.25 18.74 7.76
CA LEU A 145 -0.22 18.18 6.90
C LEU A 145 -0.17 19.01 5.62
N VAL A 146 1.00 19.53 5.30
CA VAL A 146 1.27 20.31 4.09
C VAL A 146 2.36 19.60 3.32
N HIS A 147 2.01 19.12 2.13
CA HIS A 147 2.98 18.56 1.19
C HIS A 147 2.85 19.28 -0.15
N LYS A 148 3.94 19.89 -0.58
CA LYS A 148 4.07 20.51 -1.90
C LYS A 148 5.26 19.87 -2.60
N PRO A 149 5.02 19.00 -3.60
CA PRO A 149 6.10 18.46 -4.42
C PRO A 149 6.93 19.60 -5.02
N MET A 150 8.24 19.38 -5.17
CA MET A 150 9.11 20.36 -5.85
C MET A 150 8.49 20.74 -7.20
N ALA A 151 8.34 22.04 -7.46
CA ALA A 151 7.75 22.52 -8.71
C ALA A 151 8.75 22.35 -9.87
N GLY A 152 8.24 21.88 -11.00
CA GLY A 152 8.92 21.80 -12.29
C GLY A 152 8.30 22.77 -13.30
N GLU A 153 8.55 22.50 -14.58
CA GLU A 153 8.05 23.32 -15.68
C GLU A 153 6.51 23.39 -15.67
N GLY A 154 5.96 24.60 -15.87
CA GLY A 154 4.51 24.82 -15.92
C GLY A 154 3.78 24.56 -14.60
N ASN A 155 4.46 24.59 -13.45
CA ASN A 155 3.89 24.29 -12.12
C ASN A 155 3.41 22.84 -11.94
N PHE A 156 3.85 21.93 -12.81
CA PHE A 156 3.74 20.49 -12.58
C PHE A 156 4.81 20.05 -11.57
N PRO A 157 4.62 18.92 -10.86
CA PRO A 157 5.69 18.34 -10.06
C PRO A 157 6.94 18.09 -10.92
N ALA A 158 8.11 18.46 -10.40
CA ALA A 158 9.39 18.20 -11.03
C ALA A 158 9.60 16.69 -11.22
N PRO A 159 10.41 16.27 -12.21
CA PRO A 159 10.75 14.87 -12.40
C PRO A 159 11.33 14.22 -11.14
N ASP A 160 11.13 12.91 -11.00
CA ASP A 160 11.57 12.12 -9.85
C ASP A 160 13.07 12.27 -9.56
N SER A 161 13.88 12.37 -10.62
CA SER A 161 15.33 12.62 -10.52
C SER A 161 15.67 13.95 -9.87
N SER A 162 14.87 15.00 -10.10
CA SER A 162 15.04 16.34 -9.53
C SER A 162 14.44 16.46 -8.14
N ARG A 163 13.30 15.81 -7.88
CA ARG A 163 12.69 15.71 -6.53
C ARG A 163 13.60 14.94 -5.56
N GLY A 164 14.43 14.04 -6.08
CA GLY A 164 15.43 13.28 -5.34
C GLY A 164 14.87 12.01 -4.69
N LYS A 165 15.64 11.41 -3.78
CA LYS A 165 15.27 10.14 -3.13
C LYS A 165 14.03 10.31 -2.25
N VAL A 166 13.26 9.22 -2.13
CA VAL A 166 12.14 9.14 -1.18
C VAL A 166 12.69 9.10 0.24
N VAL A 167 12.20 10.01 1.09
CA VAL A 167 12.57 10.11 2.51
C VAL A 167 11.49 9.57 3.42
N GLY A 168 10.25 9.51 2.95
CA GLY A 168 9.14 8.98 3.73
C GLY A 168 7.86 8.91 2.93
N TYR A 169 6.81 8.49 3.62
CA TYR A 169 5.47 8.37 3.06
C TYR A 169 4.46 8.82 4.09
N TYR A 170 3.30 9.27 3.62
CA TYR A 170 2.14 9.50 4.45
C TYR A 170 0.87 8.97 3.79
N ALA A 171 -0.12 8.64 4.62
CA ALA A 171 -1.48 8.36 4.21
C ALA A 171 -2.45 9.25 4.98
N VAL A 172 -3.48 9.74 4.31
CA VAL A 172 -4.51 10.62 4.86
C VAL A 172 -5.86 9.97 4.67
N ALA A 173 -6.70 10.05 5.70
CA ALA A 173 -8.14 9.85 5.62
C ALA A 173 -8.82 11.19 5.91
N LEU A 174 -9.76 11.56 5.05
CA LEU A 174 -10.64 12.71 5.26
C LEU A 174 -11.98 12.19 5.75
N LEU A 175 -12.35 12.55 6.97
CA LEU A 175 -13.66 12.23 7.52
C LEU A 175 -14.73 13.16 6.91
N HIS A 176 -16.00 12.75 6.99
CA HIS A 176 -17.12 13.54 6.46
C HIS A 176 -17.32 14.88 7.18
N ASP A 177 -16.89 15.00 8.44
CA ASP A 177 -16.86 16.24 9.22
C ASP A 177 -15.75 17.21 8.77
N GLY A 178 -14.88 16.79 7.85
CA GLY A 178 -13.75 17.57 7.36
C GLY A 178 -12.46 17.37 8.16
N THR A 179 -12.48 16.61 9.25
CA THR A 179 -11.31 16.35 10.09
C THR A 179 -10.32 15.44 9.34
N PRO A 180 -9.07 15.88 9.09
CA PRO A 180 -8.05 15.02 8.52
C PRO A 180 -7.43 14.15 9.61
N THR A 181 -7.25 12.87 9.30
CA THR A 181 -6.45 11.94 10.10
C THR A 181 -5.35 11.39 9.21
N PHE A 182 -4.12 11.36 9.68
CA PHE A 182 -3.00 10.91 8.87
C PHE A 182 -1.97 10.13 9.67
N VAL A 183 -1.29 9.22 8.97
CA VAL A 183 -0.11 8.53 9.46
C VAL A 183 1.03 8.82 8.51
N MET A 184 2.23 8.97 9.05
CA MET A 184 3.44 9.16 8.27
C MET A 184 4.59 8.38 8.89
N LYS A 185 5.48 7.91 8.03
CA LYS A 185 6.65 7.13 8.42
C LYS A 185 7.83 7.51 7.55
N HIS A 186 9.01 7.52 8.16
CA HIS A 186 10.25 7.66 7.42
C HIS A 186 10.49 6.41 6.56
N GLN A 187 11.21 6.53 5.44
CA GLN A 187 11.50 5.41 4.53
C GLN A 187 12.11 4.21 5.28
N LEU A 188 12.99 4.47 6.25
CA LEU A 188 13.60 3.42 7.08
C LEU A 188 12.58 2.63 7.90
N ASP A 189 11.55 3.28 8.46
CA ASP A 189 10.51 2.59 9.22
C ASP A 189 9.65 1.71 8.29
N VAL A 190 9.39 2.19 7.07
CA VAL A 190 8.67 1.41 6.06
C VAL A 190 9.47 0.20 5.61
N ASP A 191 10.78 0.35 5.45
CA ASP A 191 11.69 -0.75 5.15
C ASP A 191 11.76 -1.75 6.31
N ALA A 192 11.73 -1.31 7.56
CA ALA A 192 11.64 -2.21 8.72
C ALA A 192 10.34 -3.05 8.70
N ILE A 193 9.19 -2.44 8.34
CA ILE A 193 7.92 -3.17 8.18
C ILE A 193 8.00 -4.17 7.02
N ARG A 194 8.61 -3.78 5.89
CA ARG A 194 8.85 -4.67 4.75
C ARG A 194 9.68 -5.88 5.18
N ASP A 195 10.78 -5.65 5.89
CA ASP A 195 11.73 -6.68 6.27
C ASP A 195 11.14 -7.65 7.31
N ALA A 196 10.23 -7.17 8.15
CA ALA A 196 9.44 -8.02 9.05
C ALA A 196 8.41 -8.90 8.33
N THR A 197 8.04 -8.61 7.08
CA THR A 197 7.00 -9.35 6.36
C THR A 197 7.54 -10.68 5.83
N ARG A 198 6.90 -11.80 6.22
CA ARG A 198 7.26 -13.16 5.76
C ARG A 198 7.38 -13.29 4.24
N GLY A 199 6.47 -12.68 3.49
CA GLY A 199 6.48 -12.73 2.03
C GLY A 199 7.76 -12.14 1.41
N TYR A 200 8.28 -11.06 1.99
CA TYR A 200 9.53 -10.44 1.55
C TYR A 200 10.73 -11.30 1.95
N ALA A 201 10.80 -11.73 3.20
CA ALA A 201 11.87 -12.60 3.70
C ALA A 201 11.97 -13.91 2.90
N ALA A 202 10.84 -14.57 2.62
CA ALA A 202 10.80 -15.80 1.83
C ALA A 202 11.22 -15.59 0.37
N ALA A 203 10.83 -14.46 -0.24
CA ALA A 203 11.23 -14.15 -1.61
C ALA A 203 12.73 -13.84 -1.71
N LYS A 204 13.29 -13.09 -0.75
CA LYS A 204 14.74 -12.84 -0.69
C LYS A 204 15.55 -14.12 -0.46
N ARG A 205 15.11 -15.02 0.43
CA ARG A 205 15.75 -16.35 0.60
C ARG A 205 15.77 -17.18 -0.69
N ARG A 206 14.76 -17.01 -1.56
CA ARG A 206 14.66 -17.70 -2.85
C ARG A 206 15.37 -16.97 -3.99
N GLY A 207 15.98 -15.81 -3.73
CA GLY A 207 16.60 -14.97 -4.76
C GLY A 207 15.61 -14.38 -5.77
N ASN A 208 14.31 -14.32 -5.42
CA ASN A 208 13.28 -13.84 -6.33
C ASN A 208 13.15 -12.32 -6.26
N THR A 209 12.90 -11.70 -7.41
CA THR A 209 12.51 -10.28 -7.50
C THR A 209 11.18 -10.06 -6.80
N THR A 210 11.13 -9.05 -5.94
CA THR A 210 9.93 -8.69 -5.16
C THR A 210 9.27 -7.43 -5.73
N PRO A 211 7.98 -7.19 -5.46
CA PRO A 211 7.32 -5.93 -5.79
C PRO A 211 7.99 -4.69 -5.18
N TRP A 212 8.77 -4.86 -4.11
CA TRP A 212 9.57 -3.79 -3.51
C TRP A 212 10.79 -3.41 -4.36
N ASP A 213 11.30 -4.33 -5.18
CA ASP A 213 12.41 -4.08 -6.09
C ASP A 213 11.91 -3.38 -7.38
N THR A 214 10.73 -3.75 -7.90
CA THR A 214 10.17 -3.20 -9.14
C THR A 214 9.31 -1.94 -8.94
N HIS A 215 8.56 -1.87 -7.85
CA HIS A 215 7.60 -0.79 -7.56
C HIS A 215 7.67 -0.29 -6.10
N PRO A 216 8.84 0.18 -5.63
CA PRO A 216 9.05 0.57 -4.23
C PRO A 216 8.07 1.64 -3.74
N VAL A 217 7.81 2.67 -4.55
CA VAL A 217 6.91 3.78 -4.19
C VAL A 217 5.48 3.28 -3.97
N ALA A 218 4.99 2.40 -4.84
CA ALA A 218 3.64 1.84 -4.70
C ALA A 218 3.52 0.95 -3.45
N MET A 219 4.58 0.20 -3.13
CA MET A 219 4.62 -0.64 -1.93
C MET A 219 4.69 0.19 -0.64
N GLY A 220 5.45 1.29 -0.63
CA GLY A 220 5.46 2.24 0.48
C GLY A 220 4.06 2.84 0.72
N LYS A 221 3.42 3.37 -0.33
CA LYS A 221 2.04 3.89 -0.24
C LYS A 221 1.05 2.85 0.28
N LYS A 222 1.09 1.62 -0.25
CA LYS A 222 0.26 0.50 0.21
C LYS A 222 0.44 0.26 1.72
N THR A 223 1.68 0.29 2.20
CA THR A 223 2.01 0.05 3.61
C THR A 223 1.42 1.14 4.51
N LEU A 224 1.53 2.41 4.11
CA LEU A 224 0.96 3.52 4.88
C LEU A 224 -0.57 3.49 4.92
N ILE A 225 -1.23 3.06 3.83
CA ILE A 225 -2.69 2.87 3.82
C ILE A 225 -3.10 1.80 4.84
N ARG A 226 -2.39 0.67 4.90
CA ARG A 226 -2.68 -0.39 5.89
C ARG A 226 -2.50 0.11 7.32
N LEU A 227 -1.42 0.84 7.59
CA LEU A 227 -1.17 1.45 8.90
C LEU A 227 -2.26 2.46 9.29
N LEU A 228 -2.73 3.27 8.35
CA LEU A 228 -3.81 4.23 8.58
C LEU A 228 -5.09 3.51 9.00
N CYS A 229 -5.49 2.48 8.24
CA CYS A 229 -6.66 1.68 8.56
C CYS A 229 -6.54 1.01 9.95
N ASN A 230 -5.33 0.62 10.37
CA ASN A 230 -5.11 -0.08 11.62
C ASN A 230 -5.12 0.80 12.88
N SER A 231 -4.83 2.11 12.77
CA SER A 231 -4.44 2.90 13.95
C SER A 231 -5.41 4.03 14.32
N GLN A 232 -6.05 4.69 13.35
CA GLN A 232 -6.65 6.01 13.61
C GLN A 232 -8.07 6.19 13.04
N LEU A 233 -8.70 5.14 12.51
CA LEU A 233 -10.02 5.24 11.89
C LEU A 233 -11.12 4.58 12.74
N PRO A 234 -12.36 5.09 12.68
CA PRO A 234 -13.51 4.40 13.26
C PRO A 234 -13.63 2.97 12.70
N MET A 235 -13.79 1.99 13.57
CA MET A 235 -13.78 0.57 13.19
C MET A 235 -15.19 0.00 13.20
N SER A 236 -15.62 -0.58 12.08
CA SER A 236 -16.71 -1.56 12.07
C SER A 236 -16.19 -2.92 12.55
N ALA A 237 -17.08 -3.82 12.96
CA ALA A 237 -16.69 -5.17 13.38
C ALA A 237 -15.96 -5.92 12.26
N GLU A 238 -16.41 -5.76 11.00
CA GLU A 238 -15.80 -6.38 9.83
C GLU A 238 -14.40 -5.81 9.57
N LEU A 239 -14.21 -4.49 9.73
CA LEU A 239 -12.88 -3.89 9.62
C LEU A 239 -11.94 -4.40 10.71
N GLN A 240 -12.42 -4.55 11.94
CA GLN A 240 -11.62 -5.08 13.05
C GLN A 240 -11.13 -6.51 12.75
N ILE A 241 -12.02 -7.40 12.31
CA ILE A 241 -11.67 -8.76 11.89
C ILE A 241 -10.65 -8.73 10.73
N ALA A 242 -10.90 -7.91 9.71
CA ALA A 242 -10.00 -7.79 8.57
C ALA A 242 -8.59 -7.28 8.95
N LEU A 243 -8.50 -6.37 9.91
CA LEU A 243 -7.22 -5.87 10.44
C LEU A 243 -6.49 -6.92 11.29
N GLN A 244 -7.22 -7.76 12.03
CA GLN A 244 -6.59 -8.85 12.78
C GLN A 244 -6.07 -9.95 11.83
N LEU A 245 -6.82 -10.31 10.77
CA LEU A 245 -6.34 -11.17 9.68
C LEU A 245 -5.09 -10.56 8.99
N ASP A 246 -5.16 -9.25 8.74
CA ASP A 246 -4.05 -8.30 8.59
C ASP A 246 -2.76 -8.70 9.32
N LYS A 247 -2.81 -8.48 10.63
CA LYS A 247 -1.70 -8.67 11.55
C LYS A 247 -1.24 -10.13 11.62
N ALA A 248 -2.18 -11.08 11.60
CA ALA A 248 -1.85 -12.50 11.64
C ALA A 248 -0.98 -12.92 10.45
N ASP A 249 -1.28 -12.41 9.24
CA ASP A 249 -0.41 -12.63 8.06
C ASP A 249 0.97 -11.99 8.25
N LEU A 250 1.02 -10.74 8.71
CA LEU A 250 2.28 -10.04 8.94
C LEU A 250 3.18 -10.80 9.92
N MET A 251 2.61 -11.36 10.98
CA MET A 251 3.32 -12.18 11.98
C MET A 251 3.59 -13.62 11.52
N GLY A 252 3.04 -14.04 10.37
CA GLY A 252 3.17 -15.41 9.91
C GLY A 252 2.53 -16.41 10.88
N VAL A 253 1.36 -16.09 11.42
CA VAL A 253 0.62 -16.99 12.31
C VAL A 253 -0.44 -17.73 11.50
N LYS A 254 -0.58 -19.04 11.76
CA LYS A 254 -1.65 -19.85 11.15
C LYS A 254 -3.02 -19.36 11.65
N GLN A 255 -3.95 -19.13 10.73
CA GLN A 255 -5.31 -18.68 11.07
C GLN A 255 -6.15 -19.80 11.70
N GLY A 256 -5.93 -21.06 11.31
CA GLY A 256 -6.55 -22.24 11.90
C GLY A 256 -8.07 -22.27 11.77
N ILE A 257 -8.62 -21.56 10.77
CA ILE A 257 -10.06 -21.32 10.65
C ILE A 257 -10.81 -22.62 10.34
N GLN A 258 -11.76 -22.97 11.21
CA GLN A 258 -12.68 -24.08 10.95
C GLN A 258 -13.87 -23.62 10.13
N LEU A 259 -14.41 -24.50 9.29
CA LEU A 259 -15.52 -24.14 8.42
C LEU A 259 -16.78 -23.77 9.22
N GLU A 260 -17.03 -24.44 10.33
CA GLU A 260 -18.16 -24.17 11.21
C GLU A 260 -18.10 -22.74 11.74
N GLN A 261 -16.93 -22.33 12.26
CA GLN A 261 -16.67 -20.99 12.78
C GLN A 261 -16.74 -19.92 11.67
N ALA A 262 -16.28 -20.27 10.47
CA ALA A 262 -16.43 -19.41 9.31
C ALA A 262 -17.88 -19.27 8.87
N ALA A 263 -18.73 -20.29 9.07
CA ALA A 263 -20.11 -20.30 8.59
C ALA A 263 -21.10 -19.63 9.55
N ASP A 264 -20.87 -19.73 10.86
CA ASP A 264 -21.68 -19.08 11.89
C ASP A 264 -21.15 -17.69 12.28
N GLY A 265 -19.94 -17.33 11.84
CA GLY A 265 -19.32 -16.04 12.15
C GLY A 265 -18.75 -15.95 13.56
N SER A 266 -18.58 -17.08 14.24
CA SER A 266 -17.96 -17.15 15.56
C SER A 266 -16.42 -17.13 15.49
N TYR A 267 -15.83 -17.07 14.30
CA TYR A 267 -14.38 -17.02 14.16
C TYR A 267 -13.84 -15.66 14.63
N GLU A 268 -13.00 -15.71 15.66
CA GLU A 268 -12.21 -14.56 16.11
C GLU A 268 -10.75 -14.80 15.73
N PRO A 269 -10.16 -13.95 14.87
CA PRO A 269 -8.74 -14.04 14.56
C PRO A 269 -7.91 -13.77 15.83
N PRO A 270 -6.69 -14.34 15.94
CA PRO A 270 -5.80 -14.04 17.05
C PRO A 270 -5.56 -12.53 17.17
N ALA A 271 -5.94 -11.96 18.32
CA ALA A 271 -5.74 -10.55 18.60
C ALA A 271 -4.26 -10.31 18.97
N PHE A 272 -3.60 -9.46 18.19
CA PHE A 272 -2.26 -8.98 18.51
C PHE A 272 -2.36 -7.49 18.87
N ASP A 273 -2.37 -7.24 20.18
CA ASP A 273 -2.42 -5.88 20.74
C ASP A 273 -1.09 -5.15 20.61
N TYR A 274 0.00 -5.89 20.46
CA TYR A 274 1.34 -5.39 20.17
C TYR A 274 1.93 -6.18 19.00
N LEU A 275 2.49 -5.49 18.00
CA LEU A 275 3.50 -6.12 17.15
C LEU A 275 4.65 -6.46 18.11
N PRO A 276 5.02 -7.75 18.31
CA PRO A 276 6.18 -8.06 19.12
C PRO A 276 7.38 -7.30 18.52
N PRO A 277 8.29 -6.76 19.35
CA PRO A 277 9.53 -6.21 18.86
C PRO A 277 10.17 -7.22 17.92
N VAL A 278 10.73 -6.76 16.81
CA VAL A 278 11.53 -7.61 15.93
C VAL A 278 12.73 -8.06 16.76
N GLU A 279 12.64 -9.23 17.37
CA GLU A 279 13.83 -9.95 17.78
C GLU A 279 14.53 -10.31 16.47
N VAL A 280 15.60 -9.57 16.18
CA VAL A 280 16.60 -10.00 15.20
C VAL A 280 17.19 -11.27 15.81
N GLY A 281 16.56 -12.41 15.50
CA GLY A 281 17.04 -13.69 15.96
C GLY A 281 18.44 -13.90 15.40
N ASP A 282 19.44 -13.78 16.27
CA ASP A 282 20.73 -14.41 16.03
C ASP A 282 20.46 -15.88 15.74
N GLY A 283 20.86 -16.31 14.55
CA GLY A 283 20.54 -17.62 13.98
C GLY A 283 21.07 -18.78 14.82
N ASN A 284 20.31 -19.17 15.83
CA ASN A 284 20.54 -20.36 16.61
C ASN A 284 19.25 -21.16 16.76
N ASP A 285 18.74 -21.65 15.63
CA ASP A 285 17.83 -22.79 15.64
C ASP A 285 18.61 -24.00 16.15
N GLY A 286 18.19 -24.47 17.32
CA GLY A 286 18.87 -25.47 18.14
C GLY A 286 19.38 -26.67 17.36
N ALA A 287 20.68 -26.91 17.49
CA ALA A 287 21.33 -28.16 17.16
C ALA A 287 20.62 -29.32 17.88
N ARG A 288 19.76 -30.02 17.15
CA ARG A 288 19.21 -31.31 17.56
C ARG A 288 20.35 -32.33 17.47
N GLN A 289 20.85 -32.76 18.63
CA GLN A 289 21.88 -33.79 18.75
C GLN A 289 21.49 -35.05 17.95
N PRO A 290 22.39 -35.62 17.13
CA PRO A 290 22.10 -36.87 16.45
C PRO A 290 22.16 -38.03 17.44
N ALA A 291 21.08 -38.82 17.47
CA ALA A 291 20.98 -40.06 18.21
C ALA A 291 22.03 -41.07 17.72
N GLN A 292 22.71 -41.70 18.67
CA GLN A 292 23.71 -42.73 18.46
C GLN A 292 23.07 -44.00 17.88
N SER A 293 23.61 -44.51 16.78
CA SER A 293 23.36 -45.88 16.31
C SER A 293 24.68 -46.59 16.00
N ARG A 294 24.91 -47.72 16.69
CA ARG A 294 26.06 -48.63 16.58
C ARG A 294 26.15 -49.29 15.19
N PRO A 295 27.34 -49.79 14.79
CA PRO A 295 27.64 -50.14 13.41
C PRO A 295 27.23 -51.58 13.07
N ALA A 296 26.76 -51.79 11.84
CA ALA A 296 26.66 -53.10 11.22
C ALA A 296 27.39 -53.09 9.86
N SER A 297 28.18 -54.13 9.68
CA SER A 297 29.19 -54.36 8.65
C SER A 297 28.64 -54.79 7.29
N ARG A 298 29.34 -54.33 6.23
CA ARG A 298 29.68 -54.98 4.94
C ARG A 298 28.68 -55.97 4.31
N GLY A 299 28.18 -55.57 3.14
CA GLY A 299 27.68 -56.48 2.10
C GLY A 299 27.82 -55.83 0.72
N SER A 300 28.70 -56.39 -0.10
CA SER A 300 29.02 -56.04 -1.48
C SER A 300 27.87 -56.28 -2.46
N GLN A 301 27.73 -55.41 -3.48
CA GLN A 301 27.50 -55.80 -4.88
C GLN A 301 27.66 -54.58 -5.81
N GLY A 302 28.23 -54.83 -6.99
CA GLY A 302 29.00 -53.88 -7.79
C GLY A 302 28.22 -53.07 -8.85
N PRO A 303 28.94 -52.24 -9.64
CA PRO A 303 28.35 -51.30 -10.58
C PRO A 303 28.19 -51.88 -11.99
N ARG A 304 27.15 -51.43 -12.69
CA ARG A 304 26.90 -51.58 -14.14
C ARG A 304 26.48 -50.20 -14.70
N PRO A 305 26.60 -49.94 -16.02
CA PRO A 305 27.66 -49.08 -16.56
C PRO A 305 27.15 -47.81 -17.24
N GLU A 306 28.09 -46.92 -17.50
CA GLU A 306 27.98 -45.66 -18.25
C GLU A 306 27.42 -45.82 -19.68
N ARG A 307 26.67 -44.81 -20.13
CA ARG A 307 26.53 -44.45 -21.56
C ARG A 307 26.48 -42.92 -21.73
N GLU A 308 27.63 -42.40 -22.15
CA GLU A 308 27.83 -41.61 -23.38
C GLU A 308 26.91 -40.40 -23.65
N VAL A 309 27.44 -39.22 -23.34
CA VAL A 309 26.95 -37.91 -23.79
C VAL A 309 27.52 -37.64 -25.18
N THR A 310 26.67 -37.53 -26.19
CA THR A 310 27.05 -37.01 -27.51
C THR A 310 26.69 -35.53 -27.62
N GLU A 311 27.73 -34.74 -27.84
CA GLU A 311 27.73 -33.32 -28.15
C GLU A 311 27.21 -33.07 -29.57
N ARG A 312 26.26 -32.14 -29.73
CA ARG A 312 25.85 -31.65 -31.06
C ARG A 312 25.75 -30.12 -31.05
N ALA A 313 26.58 -29.50 -31.89
CA ALA A 313 26.68 -28.07 -32.13
C ALA A 313 25.40 -27.47 -32.79
N PRO A 314 25.20 -26.15 -32.72
CA PRO A 314 23.89 -25.50 -32.88
C PRO A 314 23.51 -25.19 -34.33
N GLN A 315 22.21 -25.24 -34.63
CA GLN A 315 21.62 -24.77 -35.90
C GLN A 315 20.97 -23.38 -35.72
N PRO A 316 20.99 -22.51 -36.76
CA PRO A 316 20.55 -21.13 -36.68
C PRO A 316 19.02 -20.95 -36.67
N PRO A 317 18.50 -19.79 -36.21
CA PRO A 317 17.08 -19.60 -35.94
C PRO A 317 16.22 -19.41 -37.19
N ALA A 318 15.07 -20.07 -37.22
CA ALA A 318 14.04 -19.95 -38.25
C ALA A 318 13.27 -18.62 -38.15
N GLU A 319 13.09 -17.98 -39.31
CA GLU A 319 12.37 -16.73 -39.53
C GLU A 319 10.88 -16.82 -39.20
N ARG A 320 10.37 -15.75 -38.58
CA ARG A 320 8.94 -15.53 -38.34
C ARG A 320 8.24 -15.13 -39.65
N PRO A 321 7.06 -15.71 -39.98
CA PRO A 321 6.29 -15.24 -41.13
C PRO A 321 5.71 -13.84 -40.86
N GLN A 322 6.15 -12.88 -41.68
CA GLN A 322 5.54 -11.57 -41.81
C GLN A 322 4.11 -11.74 -42.35
N ARG A 323 3.10 -11.32 -41.57
CA ARG A 323 1.76 -11.11 -42.11
C ARG A 323 1.70 -9.72 -42.73
N THR A 324 1.46 -9.73 -44.03
CA THR A 324 1.26 -8.59 -44.92
C THR A 324 0.06 -7.75 -44.46
N ALA A 325 0.29 -6.45 -44.34
CA ALA A 325 -0.75 -5.45 -44.20
C ALA A 325 -1.28 -5.09 -45.59
N SER A 326 -2.59 -5.21 -45.79
CA SER A 326 -3.32 -4.59 -46.90
C SER A 326 -4.34 -3.58 -46.33
N PRO A 327 -4.59 -2.47 -47.04
CA PRO A 327 -5.10 -1.23 -46.44
C PRO A 327 -6.63 -1.26 -46.28
N VAL A 328 -7.11 -0.92 -45.09
CA VAL A 328 -8.53 -0.65 -44.85
C VAL A 328 -8.75 0.87 -44.96
N ARG A 329 -9.68 1.23 -45.86
CA ARG A 329 -10.14 2.60 -46.16
C ARG A 329 -10.55 3.36 -44.88
N PRO A 330 -10.27 4.67 -44.76
CA PRO A 330 -10.86 5.47 -43.70
C PRO A 330 -12.35 5.72 -44.00
N ALA A 331 -13.21 5.20 -43.14
CA ALA A 331 -14.62 5.55 -43.10
C ALA A 331 -14.80 6.91 -42.39
N ALA A 332 -15.75 7.68 -42.92
CA ALA A 332 -15.98 9.10 -42.67
C ALA A 332 -16.26 9.45 -41.21
N ALA A 333 -15.67 10.57 -40.77
CA ALA A 333 -16.02 11.26 -39.53
C ALA A 333 -17.47 11.80 -39.60
N PRO A 334 -18.26 11.71 -38.51
CA PRO A 334 -19.53 12.39 -38.42
C PRO A 334 -19.29 13.90 -38.26
N ARG A 335 -19.83 14.66 -39.21
CA ARG A 335 -19.84 16.13 -39.21
C ARG A 335 -20.76 16.62 -38.10
N THR A 336 -20.22 17.38 -37.15
CA THR A 336 -20.99 18.22 -36.24
C THR A 336 -21.64 19.37 -37.03
N PRO A 337 -22.94 19.66 -36.83
CA PRO A 337 -23.59 20.77 -37.50
C PRO A 337 -23.18 22.11 -36.88
N ALA A 338 -22.89 23.08 -37.74
CA ALA A 338 -22.72 24.48 -37.39
C ALA A 338 -24.03 25.08 -36.85
N PRO A 339 -24.01 25.97 -35.86
CA PRO A 339 -25.21 26.67 -35.40
C PRO A 339 -25.61 27.76 -36.40
N GLN A 340 -26.89 27.76 -36.80
CA GLN A 340 -27.53 28.83 -37.57
C GLN A 340 -27.87 30.04 -36.67
N PRO A 341 -28.02 31.26 -37.25
CA PRO A 341 -28.09 32.52 -36.51
C PRO A 341 -29.51 32.83 -36.00
N ALA A 342 -29.61 33.43 -34.82
CA ALA A 342 -30.84 34.02 -34.29
C ALA A 342 -30.91 35.54 -34.61
N PRO A 343 -32.11 36.12 -34.79
CA PRO A 343 -32.31 37.46 -35.35
C PRO A 343 -32.16 38.61 -34.34
N ALA A 344 -31.70 39.76 -34.85
CA ALA A 344 -31.78 41.10 -34.23
C ALA A 344 -33.26 41.52 -34.05
N SER A 345 -33.70 42.43 -33.17
CA SER A 345 -33.12 43.61 -32.52
C SER A 345 -34.07 44.04 -31.37
N THR A 346 -33.60 44.73 -30.33
CA THR A 346 -33.84 46.17 -30.16
C THR A 346 -32.92 46.76 -29.07
N ARG A 347 -32.58 48.04 -29.30
CA ARG A 347 -31.50 48.85 -28.72
C ARG A 347 -31.72 49.27 -27.26
N SER A 348 -30.64 49.38 -26.48
CA SER A 348 -30.22 50.66 -25.85
C SER A 348 -28.86 50.53 -25.14
N GLY A 349 -27.99 51.52 -25.33
CA GLY A 349 -26.93 51.91 -24.37
C GLY A 349 -25.56 51.21 -24.46
N THR A 350 -24.66 51.74 -25.28
CA THR A 350 -23.21 51.41 -25.25
C THR A 350 -22.51 52.12 -24.09
N PRO A 351 -21.59 51.44 -23.39
CA PRO A 351 -20.32 52.08 -23.02
C PRO A 351 -19.12 51.36 -23.65
N ARG A 352 -18.16 52.18 -24.06
CA ARG A 352 -16.88 51.88 -24.73
C ARG A 352 -15.98 50.96 -23.85
N PRO A 353 -15.21 50.03 -24.44
CA PRO A 353 -14.29 49.18 -23.68
C PRO A 353 -13.06 49.98 -23.19
N PRO A 354 -12.51 49.67 -22.00
CA PRO A 354 -11.31 50.33 -21.51
C PRO A 354 -10.09 49.92 -22.36
N GLN A 355 -9.30 50.93 -22.68
CA GLN A 355 -8.03 50.79 -23.38
C GLN A 355 -7.02 50.05 -22.49
N SER A 356 -6.20 49.24 -23.14
CA SER A 356 -4.92 48.72 -22.68
C SER A 356 -4.17 49.72 -21.78
N GLU A 357 -4.17 49.51 -20.47
CA GLU A 357 -3.24 50.18 -19.57
C GLU A 357 -1.84 49.61 -19.83
N ALA A 358 -1.01 50.48 -20.40
CA ALA A 358 0.42 50.30 -20.51
C ALA A 358 1.04 50.09 -19.12
N GLN A 359 2.07 49.24 -19.06
CA GLN A 359 2.98 49.13 -17.93
C GLN A 359 3.45 50.53 -17.47
N PRO A 360 3.27 50.91 -16.19
CA PRO A 360 4.00 52.03 -15.65
C PRO A 360 5.45 51.58 -15.47
N GLN A 361 6.35 52.14 -16.26
CA GLN A 361 7.76 52.22 -15.90
C GLN A 361 7.83 52.92 -14.54
N HIS A 362 8.18 52.16 -13.49
CA HIS A 362 8.39 52.70 -12.15
C HIS A 362 9.68 53.54 -12.16
N GLN A 363 9.54 54.83 -12.48
CA GLN A 363 10.54 55.84 -12.18
C GLN A 363 10.34 56.29 -10.71
N ASP A 364 11.45 56.28 -9.98
CA ASP A 364 11.71 56.75 -8.61
C ASP A 364 10.54 57.41 -7.85
N ARG A 365 9.79 56.60 -7.09
CA ARG A 365 9.04 57.10 -5.93
C ARG A 365 10.04 57.27 -4.77
N PRO A 366 10.10 58.44 -4.09
CA PRO A 366 10.95 58.59 -2.92
C PRO A 366 10.52 57.59 -1.84
N LYS A 367 11.45 56.72 -1.42
CA LYS A 367 11.23 55.69 -0.40
C LYS A 367 10.68 56.34 0.87
N SER A 368 9.64 55.74 1.45
CA SER A 368 9.07 56.17 2.72
C SER A 368 10.11 56.08 3.84
N ARG A 369 9.92 56.86 4.90
CA ARG A 369 10.83 56.86 6.07
C ARG A 369 10.99 55.45 6.68
N ALA A 370 9.92 54.66 6.71
CA ALA A 370 9.93 53.29 7.22
C ALA A 370 10.74 52.33 6.31
N GLU A 371 10.66 52.49 4.99
CA GLU A 371 11.48 51.71 4.04
C GLU A 371 12.96 52.08 4.15
N GLN A 372 13.28 53.35 4.38
CA GLN A 372 14.66 53.80 4.60
C GLN A 372 15.24 53.28 5.93
N GLU A 373 14.41 53.18 6.98
CA GLU A 373 14.82 52.58 8.27
C GLU A 373 15.02 51.07 8.13
N LEU A 374 14.14 50.37 7.41
CA LEU A 374 14.31 48.94 7.10
C LEU A 374 15.60 48.67 6.29
N ASP A 375 15.87 49.47 5.25
CA ASP A 375 17.09 49.34 4.45
C ASP A 375 18.38 49.50 5.28
N LYS A 376 18.37 50.40 6.28
CA LYS A 376 19.50 50.59 7.21
C LYS A 376 19.69 49.37 8.12
N GLU A 377 18.61 48.80 8.64
CA GLU A 377 18.66 47.61 9.49
C GLU A 377 19.12 46.37 8.69
N LEU A 378 18.66 46.21 7.44
CA LEU A 378 19.14 45.16 6.54
C LEU A 378 20.62 45.33 6.17
N ALA A 379 21.09 46.57 6.00
CA ALA A 379 22.51 46.84 5.82
C ALA A 379 23.33 46.48 7.07
N SER A 380 22.79 46.74 8.27
CA SER A 380 23.40 46.33 9.54
C SER A 380 23.53 44.80 9.63
N MET A 381 22.47 44.05 9.29
CA MET A 381 22.52 42.59 9.23
C MET A 381 23.59 42.07 8.28
N ARG A 382 23.72 42.68 7.10
CA ARG A 382 24.73 42.30 6.08
C ARG A 382 26.16 42.62 6.49
N SER A 383 26.35 43.50 7.47
CA SER A 383 27.67 43.88 7.99
C SER A 383 28.14 43.03 9.18
N CYS A 384 27.28 42.16 9.71
CA CYS A 384 27.60 41.31 10.86
C CYS A 384 28.61 40.22 10.52
N ARG A 385 29.58 40.00 11.42
CA ARG A 385 30.66 39.00 11.26
C ARG A 385 30.55 37.81 12.21
N GLU A 386 29.75 37.95 13.27
CA GLU A 386 29.49 36.88 14.23
C GLU A 386 28.02 36.49 14.21
N MET A 387 27.74 35.20 14.44
CA MET A 387 26.37 34.67 14.38
C MET A 387 25.52 35.15 15.56
N VAL A 388 26.13 35.39 16.72
CA VAL A 388 25.45 35.89 17.92
C VAL A 388 24.88 37.29 17.69
N ASP A 389 25.65 38.18 17.05
CA ASP A 389 25.20 39.54 16.71
C ASP A 389 24.07 39.53 15.69
N LEU A 390 24.15 38.63 14.70
CA LEU A 390 23.12 38.47 13.68
C LEU A 390 21.79 37.98 14.31
N ASP A 391 21.86 37.01 15.22
CA ASP A 391 20.70 36.49 15.96
C ASP A 391 20.05 37.58 16.83
N GLU A 392 20.86 38.40 17.52
CA GLU A 392 20.34 39.49 18.37
C GLU A 392 19.61 40.58 17.56
N ILE A 393 20.14 40.91 16.38
CA ILE A 393 19.51 41.89 15.48
C ILE A 393 18.17 41.36 14.95
N VAL A 394 18.11 40.09 14.55
CA VAL A 394 16.86 39.50 14.05
C VAL A 394 15.78 39.46 15.12
N ILE A 395 16.10 39.03 16.34
CA ILE A 395 15.14 39.02 17.46
C ILE A 395 14.55 40.41 17.70
N ARG A 396 15.38 41.46 17.60
CA ARG A 396 14.95 42.86 17.73
C ARG A 396 14.04 43.30 16.58
N LEU A 397 14.31 42.85 15.36
CA LEU A 397 13.56 43.22 14.16
C LEU A 397 12.24 42.44 14.03
N GLU A 398 12.20 41.17 14.46
CA GLU A 398 10.98 40.36 14.56
C GLU A 398 9.94 40.99 15.49
N ALA A 399 10.39 41.63 16.56
CA ALA A 399 9.50 42.36 17.48
C ALA A 399 8.96 43.68 16.90
N ARG A 400 9.62 44.24 15.87
CA ARG A 400 9.31 45.58 15.31
C ARG A 400 8.56 45.51 13.97
N TYR A 401 8.75 44.46 13.19
CA TYR A 401 8.22 44.32 11.83
C TYR A 401 7.34 43.08 11.67
N SER A 402 6.28 43.19 10.88
CA SER A 402 5.37 42.10 10.56
C SER A 402 4.98 42.13 9.08
N GLY A 403 4.65 40.97 8.49
CA GLY A 403 4.24 40.88 7.08
C GLY A 403 5.43 40.97 6.11
N ALA A 404 5.26 41.66 4.98
CA ALA A 404 6.27 41.69 3.91
C ALA A 404 7.69 42.18 4.34
N PRO A 405 7.85 43.19 5.22
CA PRO A 405 9.16 43.56 5.75
C PRO A 405 9.87 42.46 6.52
N LEU A 406 9.11 41.65 7.27
CA LEU A 406 9.65 40.55 8.08
C LEU A 406 10.15 39.40 7.20
N GLU A 407 9.45 39.09 6.11
CA GLU A 407 9.92 38.09 5.14
C GLU A 407 11.27 38.48 4.51
N LEU A 408 11.50 39.78 4.27
CA LEU A 408 12.76 40.28 3.73
C LEU A 408 13.91 40.19 4.74
N ILE A 409 13.61 40.44 6.02
CA ILE A 409 14.55 40.26 7.14
C ILE A 409 14.95 38.78 7.26
N ASN A 410 13.97 37.87 7.27
CA ASN A 410 14.21 36.43 7.39
C ASN A 410 15.03 35.87 6.22
N ARG A 411 14.76 36.33 4.99
CA ARG A 411 15.56 35.95 3.82
C ARG A 411 17.01 36.41 3.95
N THR A 412 17.22 37.65 4.40
CA THR A 412 18.57 38.22 4.59
C THR A 412 19.32 37.50 5.71
N TYR A 413 18.63 37.08 6.76
CA TYR A 413 19.18 36.25 7.83
C TYR A 413 19.68 34.91 7.31
N ASP A 414 18.87 34.18 6.53
CA ASP A 414 19.27 32.88 5.98
C ASP A 414 20.48 32.99 5.03
N GLU A 415 20.55 34.07 4.23
CA GLU A 415 21.69 34.39 3.38
C GLU A 415 22.97 34.61 4.21
N MET A 416 22.90 35.45 5.24
CA MET A 416 24.06 35.77 6.09
C MET A 416 24.48 34.60 6.97
N ARG A 417 23.53 33.83 7.51
CA ARG A 417 23.79 32.60 8.28
C ARG A 417 24.57 31.58 7.46
N THR A 418 24.25 31.45 6.17
CA THR A 418 24.95 30.56 5.25
C THR A 418 26.39 31.04 4.96
N GLN A 419 26.61 32.36 4.92
CA GLN A 419 27.94 32.95 4.71
C GLN A 419 28.84 32.86 5.95
N LEU A 420 28.28 33.05 7.16
CA LEU A 420 29.02 33.04 8.41
C LEU A 420 29.31 31.62 8.94
N ASN A 421 28.66 30.58 8.41
CA ASN A 421 28.91 29.19 8.79
C ASN A 421 29.00 28.23 7.58
N PRO A 422 30.09 28.27 6.80
CA PRO A 422 30.27 27.41 5.63
C PRO A 422 30.54 25.93 5.98
N THR A 423 30.90 25.62 7.23
CA THR A 423 31.45 24.31 7.65
C THR A 423 30.41 23.19 7.83
N ARG A 424 29.16 23.38 7.37
CA ARG A 424 28.15 22.31 7.34
C ARG A 424 27.93 21.68 5.95
N ARG A 425 28.82 21.96 4.98
CA ARG A 425 28.77 21.36 3.63
C ARG A 425 29.68 20.15 3.38
N ASP A 426 30.68 19.87 4.23
CA ASP A 426 31.74 18.89 3.88
C ASP A 426 31.84 17.62 4.78
N LEU A 427 30.81 17.26 5.53
CA LEU A 427 30.83 16.01 6.34
C LEU A 427 30.19 14.79 5.66
N PHE A 428 29.79 14.86 4.38
CA PHE A 428 29.14 13.73 3.68
C PHE A 428 29.76 13.37 2.33
N THR A 429 31.00 13.77 2.06
CA THR A 429 31.71 13.37 0.82
C THR A 429 33.01 12.64 1.13
N THR A 430 32.97 11.60 1.97
CA THR A 430 33.94 10.49 1.92
C THR A 430 33.34 9.24 2.54
N ALA A 431 32.82 8.35 1.70
CA ALA A 431 32.74 6.89 1.87
C ALA A 431 32.22 6.27 0.57
#